data_AF-A0A1J4LPS4-F1
#
_entry.id   AF-A0A1J4LPS4-F1
#
_cell.length_a   1.000
_cell.length_b   1.000
_cell.length_c   1.000
_cell.angle_alpha   90.00
_cell.angle_beta   90.00
_cell.angle_gamma   90.00
#
_symmetry.space_group_name_H-M   'P 1'
#
loop_
_entity.id
_entity.type
_entity.pdbx_description
1 polymer ?
#
loop_
_entity_poly.entity_id
_entity_poly.type
_entity_poly.pdbx_seq_one_letter_code
_entity_poly.pdbx_strand_id
1 'polypeptide(L)'
;MGTGLAWECEIDGCGEVFADIESAVTHQATAHDHLECEICDALVPDGYLAIRHTFTEHSRAEYVRAYGANSADVREREELLETVADVADPESLGSEVEE
;
A
#
# COMPACT_ATOMS: atom_id res chain seq x y z
N MET A 1 -1.95 -22.69 18.26
CA MET A 1 -2.75 -21.49 18.57
C MET A 1 -2.32 -20.49 17.51
N GLY A 2 -3.03 -20.46 16.37
CA GLY A 2 -2.70 -19.53 15.30
C GLY A 2 -3.22 -18.16 15.68
N THR A 3 -2.34 -17.27 16.12
CA THR A 3 -2.58 -15.84 16.00
C THR A 3 -2.59 -15.54 14.51
N GLY A 4 -3.77 -15.56 13.88
CA GLY A 4 -3.92 -14.96 12.57
C GLY A 4 -3.46 -13.51 12.69
N LEU A 5 -2.49 -13.10 11.88
CA LEU A 5 -2.11 -11.69 11.81
C LEU A 5 -3.36 -10.93 11.35
N ALA A 6 -3.85 -10.05 12.21
CA ALA A 6 -4.94 -9.18 11.87
C ALA A 6 -4.36 -7.95 11.15
N TRP A 7 -4.92 -7.61 10.00
CA TRP A 7 -4.48 -6.52 9.15
C TRP A 7 -5.38 -5.32 9.36
N GLU A 8 -4.85 -4.27 9.96
CA GLU A 8 -5.59 -3.02 10.20
C GLU A 8 -5.41 -2.06 9.03
N CYS A 9 -6.49 -1.42 8.59
CA CYS A 9 -6.43 -0.33 7.64
C CYS A 9 -5.90 0.93 8.33
N GLU A 10 -4.64 1.27 8.06
CA GLU A 10 -3.96 2.45 8.61
C GLU A 10 -4.26 3.75 7.85
N ILE A 11 -5.22 3.75 6.90
CA ILE A 11 -5.70 4.98 6.27
C ILE A 11 -6.42 5.82 7.32
N ASP A 12 -6.07 7.11 7.41
CA ASP A 12 -6.57 8.02 8.43
C ASP A 12 -8.11 8.00 8.49
N GLY A 13 -8.64 7.67 9.67
CA GLY A 13 -10.08 7.61 9.91
C GLY A 13 -10.77 6.27 9.59
N CYS A 14 -10.05 5.22 9.17
CA CYS A 14 -10.62 3.90 8.93
C CYS A 14 -10.59 2.98 10.17
N GLY A 15 -9.42 2.42 10.50
CA GLY A 15 -9.25 1.48 11.61
C GLY A 15 -9.99 0.16 11.47
N GLU A 16 -10.46 -0.21 10.27
CA GLU A 16 -11.09 -1.52 10.02
C GLU A 16 -10.03 -2.63 10.01
N VAL A 17 -10.36 -3.78 10.62
CA VAL A 17 -9.42 -4.89 10.82
C VAL A 17 -9.90 -6.13 10.07
N PHE A 18 -9.00 -6.72 9.30
CA PHE A 18 -9.24 -7.88 8.45
C PHE A 18 -8.43 -9.10 8.90
N ALA A 19 -8.93 -10.28 8.57
CA ALA A 19 -8.22 -11.53 8.85
C ALA A 19 -7.09 -11.81 7.82
N ASP A 20 -7.20 -11.23 6.63
CA ASP A 20 -6.33 -11.50 5.48
C ASP A 20 -5.93 -10.20 4.79
N ILE A 21 -4.68 -10.14 4.30
CA ILE A 21 -4.14 -8.95 3.62
C ILE A 21 -4.90 -8.62 2.33
N GLU A 22 -5.36 -9.63 1.59
CA GLU A 22 -6.14 -9.46 0.36
C GLU A 22 -7.41 -8.64 0.63
N SER A 23 -8.10 -8.93 1.73
CA SER A 23 -9.29 -8.19 2.14
C SER A 23 -8.95 -6.76 2.58
N ALA A 24 -7.85 -6.56 3.30
CA ALA A 24 -7.39 -5.23 3.70
C ALA A 24 -7.01 -4.36 2.50
N VAL A 25 -6.25 -4.90 1.53
CA VAL A 25 -5.85 -4.18 0.32
C VAL A 25 -7.06 -3.87 -0.57
N THR A 26 -7.98 -4.83 -0.72
CA THR A 26 -9.23 -4.62 -1.49
C THR A 26 -10.08 -3.53 -0.85
N HIS A 27 -10.19 -3.52 0.48
CA HIS A 27 -10.87 -2.46 1.21
C HIS A 27 -10.20 -1.10 0.97
N GLN A 28 -8.88 -1.01 1.09
CA GLN A 28 -8.13 0.22 0.79
C GLN A 28 -8.43 0.73 -0.63
N ALA A 29 -8.52 -0.17 -1.61
CA ALA A 29 -8.74 0.19 -3.00
C ALA A 29 -10.16 0.66 -3.35
N THR A 30 -11.16 0.19 -2.61
CA THR A 30 -12.60 0.33 -2.95
C THR A 30 -13.40 1.17 -1.95
N ALA A 31 -12.96 1.24 -0.69
CA ALA A 31 -13.64 1.97 0.38
C ALA A 31 -13.04 3.36 0.63
N HIS A 32 -11.87 3.66 0.05
CA HIS A 32 -11.19 4.94 0.19
C HIS A 32 -11.03 5.65 -1.16
N ASP A 33 -10.95 6.98 -1.09
CA ASP A 33 -10.71 7.81 -2.26
C ASP A 33 -9.32 7.54 -2.84
N HIS A 34 -9.21 7.63 -4.16
CA HIS A 34 -7.92 7.53 -4.85
C HIS A 34 -7.15 8.83 -4.68
N LEU A 35 -5.82 8.71 -4.54
CA LEU A 35 -4.91 9.84 -4.44
C LEU A 35 -4.15 10.04 -5.75
N GLU A 36 -3.74 11.28 -5.99
CA GLU A 36 -2.87 11.62 -7.11
C GLU A 36 -1.41 11.40 -6.72
N CYS A 37 -0.66 10.64 -7.51
CA CYS A 37 0.77 10.46 -7.29
C CYS A 37 1.52 11.77 -7.55
N GLU A 38 2.25 12.29 -6.56
CA GLU A 38 3.01 13.56 -6.67
C GLU A 38 4.21 13.48 -7.64
N ILE A 39 4.49 12.31 -8.22
CA ILE A 39 5.59 12.09 -9.17
C ILE A 39 5.10 12.07 -10.62
N CYS A 40 3.94 11.46 -10.90
CA CYS A 40 3.44 11.25 -12.27
C CYS A 40 1.97 11.63 -12.49
N ASP A 41 1.31 12.22 -11.50
CA ASP A 41 -0.09 12.67 -11.54
C ASP A 41 -1.11 11.53 -11.82
N ALA A 42 -0.71 10.26 -11.63
CA ALA A 42 -1.61 9.12 -11.76
C ALA A 42 -2.55 9.03 -10.56
N LEU A 43 -3.85 8.78 -10.81
CA LEU A 43 -4.80 8.43 -9.77
C LEU A 43 -4.58 6.97 -9.36
N VAL A 44 -4.15 6.76 -8.12
CA VAL A 44 -3.85 5.45 -7.55
C VAL A 44 -4.67 5.25 -6.26
N PRO A 45 -5.08 4.02 -5.96
CA PRO A 45 -5.77 3.76 -4.70
C PRO A 45 -4.83 4.01 -3.50
N ASP A 46 -5.38 4.58 -2.43
CA ASP A 46 -4.63 4.87 -1.21
C ASP A 46 -4.17 3.59 -0.49
N GLY A 47 -3.31 3.72 0.51
CA GLY A 47 -2.76 2.63 1.28
C GLY A 47 -1.67 1.86 0.54
N TYR A 48 -1.75 0.54 0.59
CA TYR A 48 -0.71 -0.36 0.08
C TYR A 48 -0.42 -0.17 -1.40
N LEU A 49 -1.45 0.06 -2.22
CA LEU A 49 -1.29 0.18 -3.68
C LEU A 49 -0.55 1.47 -4.08
N ALA A 50 -0.77 2.59 -3.38
CA ALA A 50 0.00 3.81 -3.58
C ALA A 50 1.49 3.62 -3.22
N ILE A 51 1.77 2.91 -2.13
CA ILE A 51 3.15 2.58 -1.73
C ILE A 51 3.79 1.68 -2.79
N ARG A 52 3.10 0.60 -3.20
CA ARG A 52 3.59 -0.32 -4.24
C ARG A 52 3.89 0.43 -5.53
N HIS A 53 2.93 1.20 -6.05
CA HIS A 53 3.12 2.05 -7.24
C HIS A 53 4.40 2.87 -7.16
N THR A 54 4.58 3.58 -6.04
CA THR A 54 5.72 4.47 -5.84
C THR A 54 7.07 3.75 -5.87
N PHE A 55 7.14 2.54 -5.30
CA PHE A 55 8.40 1.79 -5.19
C PHE A 55 8.65 0.84 -6.36
N THR A 56 7.63 0.53 -7.17
CA THR A 56 7.78 -0.28 -8.39
C THR A 56 7.95 0.56 -9.65
N GLU A 57 7.29 1.72 -9.72
CA GLU A 57 7.28 2.56 -10.93
C GLU A 57 8.21 3.77 -10.81
N HIS A 58 8.54 4.21 -9.60
CA HIS A 58 9.43 5.35 -9.36
C HIS A 58 10.65 4.95 -8.51
N SER A 59 11.66 5.82 -8.49
CA SER A 59 12.83 5.62 -7.66
C SER A 59 12.64 6.20 -6.25
N ARG A 60 13.37 5.64 -5.27
CA ARG A 60 13.45 6.16 -3.88
C ARG A 60 13.81 7.66 -3.85
N ALA A 61 14.66 8.11 -4.78
CA ALA A 61 15.08 9.50 -4.86
C ALA A 61 13.95 10.42 -5.38
N GLU A 62 13.03 9.90 -6.20
CA GLU A 62 11.83 10.62 -6.62
C GLU A 62 10.82 10.68 -5.48
N TYR A 63 10.57 9.56 -4.80
CA TYR A 63 9.72 9.53 -3.60
C TYR A 63 10.16 10.54 -2.52
N VAL A 64 11.43 10.53 -2.14
CA VAL A 64 12.00 11.47 -1.16
C VAL A 64 11.81 12.92 -1.58
N ARG A 65 11.92 13.23 -2.87
CA ARG A 65 11.81 14.61 -3.37
C ARG A 65 10.37 15.08 -3.49
N ALA A 66 9.47 14.23 -3.97
CA ALA A 66 8.06 14.56 -4.14
C ALA A 66 7.35 14.67 -2.79
N TYR A 67 7.51 13.67 -1.93
CA TYR A 67 6.78 13.55 -0.67
C TYR A 67 7.53 14.12 0.55
N GLY A 68 8.71 14.72 0.35
CA GLY A 68 9.55 15.24 1.43
C GLY A 68 10.01 14.16 2.43
N ALA A 69 10.01 12.89 2.02
CA ALA A 69 10.31 11.74 2.85
C ALA A 69 11.80 11.64 3.20
N ASN A 70 12.12 10.91 4.27
CA ASN A 70 13.48 10.66 4.72
C ASN A 70 13.84 9.17 4.62
N SER A 71 15.10 8.83 4.91
CA SER A 71 15.59 7.44 4.81
C SER A 71 14.87 6.45 5.75
N ALA A 72 14.33 6.91 6.89
CA ALA A 72 13.49 6.09 7.77
C ALA A 72 12.14 5.79 7.11
N ASP A 73 11.49 6.80 6.53
CA ASP A 73 10.20 6.62 5.84
C ASP A 73 10.33 5.63 4.69
N VAL A 74 11.41 5.74 3.89
CA VAL A 74 11.71 4.81 2.80
C VAL A 74 11.80 3.38 3.33
N ARG A 75 12.59 3.15 4.39
CA ARG A 75 12.77 1.82 4.97
C ARG A 75 11.46 1.24 5.51
N GLU A 76 10.67 2.04 6.21
CA GLU A 76 9.37 1.60 6.74
C GLU A 76 8.45 1.10 5.62
N ARG A 77 8.41 1.79 4.47
CA ARG A 77 7.59 1.37 3.32
C ARG A 77 8.14 0.11 2.66
N GLU A 78 9.46 -0.03 2.58
CA GLU A 78 10.09 -1.24 2.05
C GLU A 78 9.85 -2.47 2.94
N GLU A 79 9.96 -2.30 4.26
CA GLU A 79 9.65 -3.34 5.24
C GLU A 79 8.18 -3.75 5.17
N LEU A 80 7.27 -2.81 4.95
CA LEU A 80 5.85 -3.09 4.72
C LEU A 80 5.62 -3.88 3.43
N LEU A 81 6.27 -3.49 2.32
CA LEU A 81 6.19 -4.24 1.05
C LEU A 81 6.74 -5.67 1.20
N GLU A 82 7.85 -5.84 1.92
CA GLU A 82 8.44 -7.15 2.21
C GLU A 82 7.52 -8.00 3.09
N THR A 83 6.94 -7.41 4.13
CA THR A 83 6.00 -8.09 5.02
C THR A 83 4.77 -8.59 4.27
N VAL A 84 4.22 -7.77 3.37
CA VAL A 84 3.09 -8.18 2.53
C VAL A 84 3.50 -9.27 1.54
N ALA A 85 4.69 -9.17 0.94
CA ALA A 85 5.20 -10.19 0.02
C ALA A 85 5.49 -11.55 0.69
N ASP A 86 5.77 -11.57 1.99
CA ASP A 86 5.93 -12.82 2.76
C ASP A 86 4.61 -13.57 2.95
N VAL A 87 3.50 -12.83 3.09
CA VAL A 87 2.18 -13.42 3.37
C VAL A 87 1.31 -13.62 2.13
N ALA A 88 1.51 -12.84 1.08
CA ALA A 88 0.70 -12.85 -0.13
C ALA A 88 1.53 -12.43 -1.34
N ASP A 89 1.12 -12.93 -2.51
CA ASP A 89 1.78 -12.55 -3.76
C ASP A 89 1.38 -11.12 -4.15
N PRO A 90 2.33 -10.17 -4.24
CA PRO A 90 2.03 -8.77 -4.48
C PRO A 90 1.55 -8.50 -5.92
N GLU A 91 1.70 -9.44 -6.86
CA GLU A 91 1.09 -9.33 -8.19
C GLU A 91 -0.39 -9.72 -8.16
N SER A 92 -0.78 -10.60 -7.23
CA SER A 92 -2.18 -10.98 -7.00
C SER A 92 -3.00 -9.86 -6.34
N LEU A 93 -2.37 -9.00 -5.54
CA LEU A 93 -3.02 -7.97 -4.71
C LEU A 93 -3.56 -6.72 -5.45
N GLY A 94 -3.71 -6.79 -6.77
CA GLY A 94 -4.26 -5.69 -7.59
C GLY A 94 -4.97 -6.16 -8.86
N SER A 95 -5.20 -7.46 -9.00
CA SER A 95 -5.79 -8.05 -10.21
C SER A 95 -7.32 -7.94 -10.27
N GLU A 96 -7.98 -7.41 -9.25
CA GLU A 96 -9.45 -7.37 -9.15
C GLU A 96 -10.06 -5.96 -9.32
N VAL A 97 -9.41 -5.06 -10.07
CA VAL A 97 -9.98 -3.76 -10.47
C VAL A 97 -10.15 -3.64 -12.00
N GLU A 98 -10.33 -4.76 -12.69
CA GLU A 98 -10.87 -4.76 -14.05
C GLU A 98 -12.08 -5.70 -14.13
N GLU A 99 -13.28 -5.15 -13.96
CA GLU A 99 -14.46 -5.19 -14.87
C GLU A 99 -15.73 -4.60 -14.24
#